data_AF-A0A965BUK5-F1
#
_entry.id   AF-A0A965BUK5-F1
#
_cell.length_a   1.000
_cell.length_b   1.000
_cell.length_c   1.000
_cell.angle_alpha   90.00
_cell.angle_beta   90.00
_cell.angle_gamma   90.00
#
_symmetry.space_group_name_H-M   'P 1'
#
loop_
_entity.id
_entity.type
_entity.pdbx_description
1 polymer ?
#
loop_
_entity_poly.entity_id
_entity_poly.type
_entity_poly.pdbx_seq_one_letter_code
_entity_poly.pdbx_strand_id
1 'polypeptide(L)'
;MVATAGRKAPARKAPQADRAGGLSFTGSMGQAGNSRALRVEAAFFKAAPEFAAAEGKVRVDLIGPGKALVSIDVEPPAGEDPVIGAWLSFLARDMQANPQRMASLGEAEATALQDLVKGVTVRDDETIPDDVTF
;
A
#
# COMPACT_ATOMS: atom_id res chain seq x y z
N MET A 1 -7.04 54.68 10.12
CA MET A 1 -7.51 53.36 9.62
C MET A 1 -6.35 52.72 8.86
N VAL A 2 -5.66 51.76 9.46
CA VAL A 2 -4.49 51.09 8.85
C VAL A 2 -4.94 49.67 8.48
N ALA A 3 -5.02 49.40 7.18
CA ALA A 3 -5.35 48.08 6.66
C ALA A 3 -4.05 47.37 6.22
N THR A 4 -3.68 46.35 6.99
CA THR A 4 -2.56 45.45 6.76
C THR A 4 -2.97 44.40 5.72
N ALA A 5 -2.31 44.36 4.55
CA ALA A 5 -2.44 43.26 3.61
C ALA A 5 -1.08 42.54 3.48
N GLY A 6 -0.92 41.50 4.28
CA GLY A 6 0.26 40.64 4.30
C GLY A 6 0.42 39.84 3.01
N ARG A 7 1.66 39.77 2.52
CA ARG A 7 2.07 38.92 1.39
C ARG A 7 1.85 37.45 1.74
N LYS A 8 1.11 36.73 0.89
CA LYS A 8 1.00 35.27 0.94
C LYS A 8 2.29 34.64 0.38
N ALA A 9 2.99 33.88 1.20
CA ALA A 9 4.04 32.96 0.76
C ALA A 9 3.42 31.81 -0.08
N PRO A 10 4.13 31.29 -1.10
CA PRO A 10 3.62 30.19 -1.91
C PRO A 10 3.58 28.89 -1.10
N ALA A 11 2.40 28.25 -1.11
CA ALA A 11 2.18 26.96 -0.48
C ALA A 11 3.05 25.88 -1.14
N ARG A 12 3.78 25.12 -0.31
CA ARG A 12 4.52 23.93 -0.72
C ARG A 12 3.57 22.96 -1.42
N LYS A 13 3.88 22.58 -2.67
CA LYS A 13 3.19 21.50 -3.38
C LYS A 13 3.42 20.19 -2.61
N ALA A 14 2.36 19.63 -2.05
CA ALA A 14 2.35 18.28 -1.52
C ALA A 14 2.60 17.27 -2.66
N PRO A 15 3.30 16.15 -2.42
CA PRO A 15 3.54 15.14 -3.43
C PRO A 15 2.20 14.54 -3.88
N GLN A 16 2.02 14.48 -5.19
CA GLN A 16 0.87 13.94 -5.87
C GLN A 16 0.91 12.41 -5.74
N ALA A 17 0.37 11.89 -4.64
CA ALA A 17 -0.11 10.51 -4.61
C ALA A 17 -1.20 10.40 -5.67
N ASP A 18 -1.00 9.47 -6.59
CA ASP A 18 -1.93 9.17 -7.68
C ASP A 18 -3.32 8.89 -7.09
N ARG A 19 -4.23 9.86 -7.26
CA ARG A 19 -5.53 9.88 -6.60
C ARG A 19 -6.54 9.13 -7.46
N ALA A 20 -6.66 7.83 -7.26
CA ALA A 20 -7.91 7.11 -7.51
C ALA A 20 -8.77 6.98 -6.23
N GLY A 21 -8.29 7.45 -5.07
CA GLY A 21 -8.97 7.35 -3.77
C GLY A 21 -10.19 8.26 -3.56
N GLY A 22 -10.94 8.59 -4.61
CA GLY A 22 -12.13 9.46 -4.50
C GLY A 22 -13.10 9.38 -5.68
N LEU A 23 -12.89 8.48 -6.65
CA LEU A 23 -13.81 8.27 -7.75
C LEU A 23 -14.83 7.20 -7.33
N SER A 24 -16.08 7.60 -7.18
CA SER A 24 -17.20 6.69 -7.00
C SER A 24 -17.87 6.44 -8.35
N PHE A 25 -17.97 5.18 -8.74
CA PHE A 25 -18.65 4.77 -9.96
C PHE A 25 -19.97 4.11 -9.60
N THR A 26 -21.03 4.39 -10.37
CA THR A 26 -22.32 3.76 -10.13
C THR A 26 -22.46 2.50 -10.96
N GLY A 27 -23.11 1.50 -10.39
CA GLY A 27 -23.39 0.23 -11.04
C GLY A 27 -24.80 -0.27 -10.77
N SER A 28 -25.20 -1.29 -11.53
CA SER A 28 -26.46 -2.00 -11.35
C SER A 28 -26.22 -3.48 -11.18
N MET A 29 -27.07 -4.15 -10.40
CA MET A 29 -27.09 -5.60 -10.33
C MET A 29 -27.90 -6.13 -11.52
N GLY A 30 -27.30 -7.01 -12.30
CA GLY A 30 -27.94 -7.72 -13.39
C GLY A 30 -27.87 -9.23 -13.20
N GLN A 31 -28.50 -9.94 -14.12
CA GLN A 31 -28.31 -11.38 -14.29
C GLN A 31 -27.37 -11.63 -15.47
N ALA A 32 -26.43 -12.54 -15.27
CA ALA A 32 -25.54 -13.07 -16.31
C ALA A 32 -25.59 -14.61 -16.23
N GLY A 33 -26.32 -15.23 -17.16
CA GLY A 33 -26.60 -16.66 -17.12
C GLY A 33 -27.33 -17.05 -15.83
N ASN A 34 -26.75 -17.99 -15.09
CA ASN A 34 -27.27 -18.48 -13.81
C ASN A 34 -26.76 -17.68 -12.59
N SER A 35 -26.00 -16.61 -12.82
CA SER A 35 -25.35 -15.83 -11.76
C SER A 35 -25.81 -14.37 -11.75
N ARG A 36 -25.65 -13.72 -10.59
CA ARG A 36 -25.77 -12.26 -10.51
C ARG A 36 -24.47 -11.60 -10.93
N ALA A 37 -24.57 -10.56 -11.74
CA ALA A 37 -23.43 -9.78 -12.21
C ALA A 37 -23.54 -8.34 -11.72
N LEU A 38 -22.43 -7.80 -11.25
CA LEU A 38 -22.29 -6.37 -11.02
C LEU A 38 -21.94 -5.70 -12.36
N ARG A 39 -22.80 -4.81 -12.85
CA ARG A 39 -22.52 -3.99 -14.02
C ARG A 39 -22.05 -2.64 -13.54
N VAL A 40 -20.82 -2.27 -13.88
CA VAL A 40 -20.26 -0.94 -13.63
C VAL A 40 -20.19 -0.15 -14.93
N GLU A 41 -20.30 1.18 -14.83
CA GLU A 41 -20.24 2.05 -16.00
C GLU A 41 -18.88 2.00 -16.71
N ALA A 42 -18.85 2.25 -18.02
CA ALA A 42 -17.62 2.17 -18.82
C ALA A 42 -16.53 3.16 -18.36
N ALA A 43 -16.89 4.23 -17.65
CA ALA A 43 -15.94 5.17 -17.08
C ALA A 43 -15.02 4.52 -16.01
N PHE A 44 -15.51 3.49 -15.31
CA PHE A 44 -14.71 2.72 -14.35
C PHE A 44 -13.51 2.06 -15.06
N PHE A 45 -13.76 1.35 -16.15
CA PHE A 45 -12.71 0.64 -16.91
C PHE A 45 -11.74 1.59 -17.62
N LYS A 46 -12.15 2.83 -17.90
CA LYS A 46 -11.24 3.87 -18.41
C LYS A 46 -10.34 4.43 -17.31
N ALA A 47 -10.86 4.56 -16.09
CA ALA A 47 -10.12 5.06 -14.95
C ALA A 47 -9.21 3.98 -14.33
N ALA A 48 -9.61 2.72 -14.42
CA ALA A 48 -8.95 1.56 -13.84
C ALA A 48 -8.79 0.45 -14.91
N PRO A 49 -7.90 0.63 -15.90
CA PRO A 49 -7.70 -0.32 -17.00
C PRO A 49 -7.25 -1.71 -16.51
N GLU A 50 -6.70 -1.82 -15.30
CA GLU A 50 -6.34 -3.08 -14.65
C GLU A 50 -7.56 -4.03 -14.52
N PHE A 51 -8.77 -3.51 -14.29
CA PHE A 51 -9.99 -4.31 -14.23
C PHE A 51 -10.53 -4.72 -15.61
N ALA A 52 -10.10 -4.03 -16.68
CA ALA A 52 -10.44 -4.40 -18.06
C ALA A 52 -9.47 -5.44 -18.63
N ALA A 53 -8.21 -5.40 -18.21
CA ALA A 53 -7.16 -6.30 -18.65
C ALA A 53 -7.11 -7.63 -17.88
N ALA A 54 -7.62 -7.66 -16.64
CA ALA A 54 -7.69 -8.88 -15.83
C ALA A 54 -8.78 -9.82 -16.34
N GLU A 55 -8.41 -10.69 -17.28
CA GLU A 55 -9.26 -11.80 -17.75
C GLU A 55 -9.42 -12.86 -16.64
N GLY A 56 -10.32 -12.59 -15.69
CA GLY A 56 -11.14 -13.65 -15.11
C GLY A 56 -11.03 -13.92 -13.61
N LYS A 57 -10.18 -13.24 -12.84
CA LYS A 57 -10.19 -13.42 -11.38
C LYS A 57 -10.20 -12.09 -10.64
N VAL A 58 -11.35 -11.81 -10.04
CA VAL A 58 -11.59 -10.66 -9.18
C VAL A 58 -12.10 -11.24 -7.86
N ARG A 59 -11.50 -10.80 -6.76
CA ARG A 59 -11.91 -11.13 -5.39
C ARG A 59 -12.87 -10.06 -4.88
N VAL A 60 -13.90 -10.48 -4.16
CA VAL A 60 -14.89 -9.60 -3.55
C VAL A 60 -14.91 -9.87 -2.04
N ASP A 61 -14.33 -8.96 -1.27
CA ASP A 61 -14.22 -9.06 0.18
C ASP A 61 -15.30 -8.20 0.85
N LEU A 62 -16.02 -8.75 1.83
CA LEU A 62 -17.00 -7.99 2.62
C LEU A 62 -16.28 -7.21 3.72
N ILE A 63 -16.36 -5.88 3.64
CA ILE A 63 -15.74 -4.97 4.63
C ILE A 63 -16.75 -4.38 5.62
N GLY A 64 -18.04 -4.67 5.43
CA GLY A 64 -19.11 -4.25 6.31
C GLY A 64 -20.50 -4.45 5.71
N PRO A 65 -21.58 -4.10 6.45
CA PRO A 65 -22.94 -4.26 5.96
C PRO A 65 -23.18 -3.43 4.69
N GLY A 66 -23.52 -4.10 3.59
CA GLY A 66 -23.76 -3.46 2.29
C GLY A 66 -22.52 -2.85 1.63
N LYS A 67 -21.31 -3.20 2.09
CA LYS A 67 -20.04 -2.70 1.54
C LYS A 67 -19.13 -3.87 1.19
N ALA A 68 -18.66 -3.88 -0.05
CA ALA A 68 -17.69 -4.84 -0.53
C ALA A 68 -16.49 -4.12 -1.16
N LEU A 69 -15.30 -4.66 -0.95
CA LEU A 69 -14.08 -4.31 -1.65
C LEU A 69 -13.90 -5.28 -2.81
N VAL A 70 -13.63 -4.74 -4.00
CA VAL A 70 -13.39 -5.53 -5.21
C VAL A 70 -11.93 -5.35 -5.59
N SER A 71 -11.18 -6.45 -5.64
CA SER A 71 -9.74 -6.47 -5.93
C SER A 71 -9.44 -7.47 -7.04
N ILE A 72 -8.39 -7.23 -7.83
CA ILE A 72 -7.93 -8.20 -8.81
C ILE A 72 -7.21 -9.31 -8.05
N ASP A 73 -7.60 -10.56 -8.32
CA ASP A 73 -7.00 -11.74 -7.70
C ASP A 73 -5.69 -12.03 -8.44
N VAL A 74 -4.67 -11.24 -8.11
CA VAL A 74 -3.30 -11.53 -8.46
C VAL A 74 -2.84 -12.56 -7.44
N GLU A 75 -2.57 -13.79 -7.88
CA GLU A 75 -1.82 -14.74 -7.06
C GLU A 75 -0.52 -14.01 -6.69
N PRO A 76 -0.27 -13.71 -5.39
CA PRO A 76 0.97 -13.05 -5.02
C PRO A 76 2.11 -13.94 -5.54
N PRO A 77 3.14 -13.37 -6.21
CA PRO A 77 4.28 -14.18 -6.60
C PRO A 77 4.78 -14.91 -5.37
N ALA A 78 4.89 -16.24 -5.46
CA ALA A 78 5.27 -17.08 -4.34
C ALA A 78 6.59 -16.53 -3.74
N GLY A 79 6.52 -16.09 -2.48
CA GLY A 79 7.65 -15.48 -1.76
C GLY A 79 7.51 -13.98 -1.46
N GLU A 80 6.50 -13.28 -1.98
CA GLU A 80 6.19 -11.91 -1.58
C GLU A 80 4.93 -11.88 -0.70
N ASP A 81 5.11 -11.65 0.60
CA ASP A 81 4.00 -11.35 1.50
C ASP A 81 3.42 -9.97 1.10
N PRO A 82 2.17 -9.89 0.64
CA PRO A 82 1.56 -8.65 0.19
C PRO A 82 1.46 -7.60 1.31
N VAL A 83 1.39 -8.04 2.58
CA VAL A 83 1.41 -7.14 3.75
C VAL A 83 2.79 -6.52 3.90
N ILE A 84 3.86 -7.33 3.82
CA ILE A 84 5.24 -6.84 3.88
C ILE A 84 5.53 -5.92 2.70
N GLY A 85 5.11 -6.28 1.49
CA GLY A 85 5.26 -5.44 0.30
C GLY A 85 4.56 -4.07 0.44
N ALA A 86 3.33 -4.06 0.95
CA ALA A 86 2.58 -2.83 1.21
C ALA A 86 3.26 -1.97 2.30
N TRP A 87 3.74 -2.59 3.37
CA TRP A 87 4.44 -1.91 4.45
C TRP A 87 5.77 -1.30 3.99
N LEU A 88 6.59 -2.05 3.25
CA LEU A 88 7.84 -1.56 2.66
C LEU A 88 7.59 -0.40 1.68
N SER A 89 6.54 -0.51 0.87
CA SER A 89 6.14 0.57 -0.05
C SER A 89 5.72 1.85 0.70
N PHE A 90 5.02 1.70 1.83
CA PHE A 90 4.70 2.82 2.71
C PHE A 90 5.97 3.44 3.30
N LEU A 91 6.89 2.62 3.82
CA LEU A 91 8.15 3.08 4.41
C LEU A 91 9.01 3.83 3.40
N ALA A 92 9.18 3.27 2.19
CA ALA A 92 9.94 3.91 1.12
C ALA A 92 9.38 5.29 0.74
N ARG A 93 8.05 5.43 0.69
CA ARG A 93 7.40 6.72 0.44
C ARG A 93 7.63 7.70 1.59
N ASP A 94 7.54 7.25 2.85
CA ASP A 94 7.78 8.12 4.01
C ASP A 94 9.24 8.58 4.09
N MET A 95 10.20 7.71 3.81
CA MET A 95 11.63 8.04 3.77
C MET A 95 11.93 9.14 2.73
N GLN A 96 11.29 9.09 1.56
CA GLN A 96 11.44 10.12 0.52
C GLN A 96 10.75 11.43 0.91
N ALA A 97 9.56 11.36 1.51
CA ALA A 97 8.77 12.53 1.88
C ALA A 97 9.29 13.25 3.13
N ASN A 98 9.90 12.51 4.06
CA ASN A 98 10.32 12.98 5.37
C ASN A 98 11.77 12.56 5.70
N PRO A 99 12.78 12.95 4.88
CA PRO A 99 14.16 12.52 5.11
C PRO A 99 14.71 12.97 6.47
N GLN A 100 14.18 14.06 7.04
CA GLN A 100 14.54 14.54 8.38
C GLN A 100 14.15 13.59 9.53
N ARG A 101 13.29 12.59 9.27
CA ARG A 101 12.93 11.56 10.26
C ARG A 101 13.90 10.38 10.26
N MET A 102 14.75 10.27 9.23
CA MET A 102 15.80 9.27 9.20
C MET A 102 16.96 9.76 10.06
N ALA A 103 17.32 8.98 11.08
CA ALA A 103 18.52 9.22 11.87
C ALA A 103 19.64 8.30 11.36
N SER A 104 20.86 8.83 11.27
CA SER A 104 22.04 8.00 11.08
C SER A 104 22.28 7.18 12.35
N LEU A 105 22.69 5.92 12.18
CA LEU A 105 23.06 5.07 13.29
C LEU A 105 24.27 5.68 14.02
N GLY A 106 24.07 6.06 15.28
CA GLY A 106 25.12 6.60 16.13
C GLY A 106 26.04 5.53 16.67
N GLU A 107 27.24 5.92 17.09
CA GLU A 107 28.22 4.99 17.68
C GLU A 107 27.69 4.33 18.96
N ALA A 108 26.99 5.08 19.81
CA ALA A 108 26.35 4.56 21.02
C ALA A 108 25.24 3.53 20.71
N GLU A 109 24.46 3.76 19.64
CA GLU A 109 23.42 2.82 19.20
C GLU A 109 24.05 1.56 18.60
N ALA A 110 25.12 1.70 17.83
CA ALA A 110 25.87 0.57 17.30
C ALA A 110 26.46 -0.30 18.42
N THR A 111 27.03 0.31 19.47
CA THR A 111 27.50 -0.42 20.66
C THR A 111 26.35 -1.14 21.37
N ALA A 112 25.21 -0.46 21.56
CA ALA A 112 24.04 -1.08 22.18
C ALA A 112 23.51 -2.27 21.39
N LEU A 113 23.50 -2.19 20.05
CA LEU A 113 23.13 -3.31 19.18
C LEU A 113 24.11 -4.47 19.28
N GLN A 114 25.42 -4.20 19.34
CA GLN A 114 26.45 -5.23 19.53
C GLN A 114 26.30 -5.93 20.88
N ASP A 115 26.06 -5.17 21.94
CA ASP A 115 25.82 -5.72 23.27
C ASP A 115 24.53 -6.55 23.32
N LEU A 116 23.48 -6.12 22.61
CA LEU A 116 22.21 -6.85 22.54
C LEU A 116 22.36 -8.24 21.91
N VAL A 117 23.19 -8.36 20.86
CA VAL A 117 23.43 -9.63 20.16
C VAL A 117 24.61 -10.42 20.73
N LYS A 118 25.21 -9.95 21.83
CA LYS A 118 26.39 -10.56 22.41
C LYS A 118 26.11 -11.99 22.87
N GLY A 119 26.85 -12.94 22.31
CA GLY A 119 26.71 -14.37 22.62
C GLY A 119 25.77 -15.13 21.68
N VAL A 120 25.12 -14.45 20.74
CA VAL A 120 24.44 -15.13 19.63
C VAL A 120 25.49 -15.64 18.65
N THR A 121 25.57 -16.96 18.50
CA THR A 121 26.44 -17.60 17.50
C THR A 121 25.69 -17.65 16.18
N VAL A 122 26.20 -16.99 15.16
CA VAL A 122 25.64 -17.02 13.81
C VAL A 122 26.60 -17.77 12.90
N ARG A 123 26.07 -18.64 12.03
CA ARG A 123 26.85 -19.29 10.96
C ARG A 123 26.20 -18.95 9.63
N ASP A 124 27.00 -18.47 8.68
CA ASP A 124 26.50 -18.01 7.38
C ASP A 124 25.90 -19.15 6.53
N ASP A 125 26.22 -20.40 6.87
CA ASP A 125 25.75 -21.63 6.23
C ASP A 125 24.60 -22.32 6.98
N GLU A 126 24.09 -21.71 8.05
CA GLU A 126 22.99 -22.27 8.83
C GLU A 126 21.65 -22.07 8.12
N THR A 127 21.02 -23.19 7.76
CA THR A 127 19.67 -23.17 7.19
C THR A 127 18.66 -22.77 8.26
N ILE A 128 17.93 -21.67 8.01
CA ILE A 128 16.80 -21.24 8.87
C ILE A 128 15.70 -22.32 8.76
N PRO A 129 15.24 -22.88 9.90
CA PRO A 129 14.22 -23.92 9.88
C PRO A 129 12.84 -23.38 9.46
N ASP A 130 12.06 -24.23 8.78
CA ASP A 130 10.77 -23.89 8.16
C ASP A 130 9.67 -23.47 9.15
N ASP A 131 9.90 -23.62 10.45
CA ASP A 131 8.97 -23.24 11.53
C ASP A 131 9.14 -21.78 11.99
N VAL A 132 10.14 -21.07 11.47
CA VAL A 132 10.28 -19.62 11.64
C VAL A 132 9.33 -18.92 10.67
N THR A 133 8.15 -18.56 11.17
CA THR A 133 7.18 -17.73 10.45
C THR A 133 7.45 -16.26 10.74
N PHE A 134 7.72 -15.48 9.67
CA PHE A 134 7.91 -14.02 9.72
C PHE A 134 6.59 -13.27 9.65
#